data_AF-A0A2E7T032-F1
#
_entry.id   AF-A0A2E7T032-F1
#
_cell.length_a   1.000
_cell.length_b   1.000
_cell.length_c   1.000
_cell.angle_alpha   90.00
_cell.angle_beta   90.00
_cell.angle_gamma   90.00
#
_symmetry.space_group_name_H-M   'P 1'
#
loop_
_entity.id
_entity.type
_entity.pdbx_description
1 polymer ?
#
loop_
_entity_poly.entity_id
_entity_poly.type
_entity_poly.pdbx_seq_one_letter_code
_entity_poly.pdbx_strand_id
1 'polypeptide(L)'
;MVELVPSLLRQELDRLAAEGQRIDGRGQFDGREVHLEVDCLYNAEGSAKVVWGDTIIYAGVKFEIRTPWPDRPTQGSLMCGAELRPVAHRKYEPGPPSPESIELGRVVDRGIRESGCI
;
A
#
# COMPACT_ATOMS: atom_id res chain seq x y z
N MET A 1 18.07 6.35 3.95
CA MET A 1 18.43 7.67 4.52
C MET A 1 17.49 7.92 5.71
N VAL A 2 18.02 8.17 6.91
CA VAL A 2 17.17 8.46 8.07
C VAL A 2 16.49 9.80 7.84
N GLU A 3 15.17 9.81 7.89
CA GLU A 3 14.37 11.03 7.75
C GLU A 3 14.57 11.88 9.03
N LEU A 4 15.32 12.97 8.90
CA LEU A 4 15.60 13.88 10.01
C LEU A 4 14.36 14.73 10.28
N VAL A 5 13.66 14.42 11.37
CA VAL A 5 12.53 15.22 11.86
C VAL A 5 13.06 16.30 12.81
N PRO A 6 12.82 17.60 12.55
CA PRO A 6 13.21 18.67 13.46
C PRO A 6 12.58 18.49 14.86
N SER A 7 13.34 18.78 15.92
CA SER A 7 12.86 18.64 17.31
C SER A 7 11.63 19.50 17.60
N LEU A 8 11.58 20.72 17.03
CA LEU A 8 10.44 21.62 17.13
C LEU A 8 9.16 21.01 16.53
N LEU A 9 9.28 20.37 15.36
CA LEU A 9 8.13 19.71 14.72
C LEU A 9 7.62 18.55 15.58
N ARG A 10 8.54 17.76 16.15
CA ARG A 10 8.16 16.66 17.04
C ARG A 10 7.40 17.18 18.28
N GLN A 11 7.92 18.21 18.94
CA GLN A 11 7.27 18.81 20.12
C GLN A 11 5.86 19.34 19.81
N GLU A 12 5.68 19.96 18.64
CA GLU A 12 4.36 20.47 18.25
C GLU A 12 3.39 19.34 17.92
N LEU A 13 3.83 18.27 17.24
CA LEU A 13 2.99 17.11 16.98
C LEU A 13 2.55 16.42 18.28
N ASP A 14 3.44 16.33 19.28
CA ASP A 14 3.11 15.78 20.59
C ASP A 14 2.06 16.64 21.32
N ARG A 15 2.18 17.97 21.25
CA ARG A 15 1.20 18.91 21.82
C ARG A 15 -0.17 18.77 21.17
N LEU A 16 -0.22 18.77 19.83
CA LEU A 16 -1.46 18.60 19.07
C LEU A 16 -2.15 17.28 19.40
N ALA A 17 -1.38 16.19 19.47
CA ALA A 17 -1.91 14.87 19.81
C ALA A 17 -2.54 14.83 21.22
N ALA A 18 -1.93 15.52 22.20
CA ALA A 18 -2.49 15.63 23.56
C ALA A 18 -3.83 16.39 23.60
N GLU A 19 -4.07 17.29 22.63
CA GLU A 19 -5.31 18.04 22.46
C GLU A 19 -6.32 17.33 21.53
N GLY A 20 -6.01 16.12 21.05
CA GLY A 20 -6.84 15.37 20.09
C GLY A 20 -6.86 15.99 18.68
N GLN A 21 -5.90 16.85 18.38
CA GLN A 21 -5.76 17.57 17.12
C GLN A 21 -4.65 16.97 16.25
N ARG A 22 -4.65 17.33 14.97
CA ARG A 22 -3.67 16.89 13.98
C ARG A 22 -3.18 18.09 13.18
N ILE A 23 -1.96 17.97 12.65
CA ILE A 23 -1.30 19.05 11.88
C ILE A 23 -2.07 19.49 10.64
N ASP A 24 -2.89 18.60 10.06
CA ASP A 24 -3.73 18.85 8.89
C ASP A 24 -5.18 19.22 9.28
N GLY A 25 -5.44 19.50 10.56
CA GLY A 25 -6.74 19.95 11.07
C GLY A 25 -7.82 18.87 11.16
N ARG A 26 -7.52 17.61 10.80
CA ARG A 26 -8.47 16.49 10.90
C ARG A 26 -8.69 16.06 12.34
N GLY A 27 -9.84 15.45 12.61
CA GLY A 27 -10.09 14.74 13.86
C GLY A 27 -9.23 13.49 14.00
N GLN A 28 -9.10 12.99 15.23
CA GLN A 28 -8.31 11.81 15.57
C GLN A 28 -8.71 10.56 14.75
N PHE A 29 -10.00 10.38 14.49
CA PHE A 29 -10.55 9.22 13.80
C PHE A 29 -10.90 9.48 12.32
N ASP A 30 -10.64 10.69 11.83
CA ASP A 30 -10.97 11.06 10.47
C ASP A 30 -9.92 10.52 9.48
N GLY A 31 -10.39 9.87 8.41
CA GLY A 31 -9.56 9.48 7.27
C GLY A 31 -9.07 10.71 6.49
N ARG A 32 -8.00 10.54 5.67
CA ARG A 32 -7.74 11.51 4.59
C ARG A 32 -8.75 11.25 3.48
N GLU A 33 -8.99 12.24 2.64
CA GLU A 33 -9.81 12.07 1.43
C GLU A 33 -9.28 10.93 0.56
N VAL A 34 -10.19 10.12 0.02
CA VAL A 34 -9.87 8.97 -0.83
C VAL A 34 -10.56 9.14 -2.18
N HIS A 35 -9.78 9.10 -3.25
CA HIS A 35 -10.28 8.99 -4.61
C HIS A 35 -9.89 7.63 -5.20
N LEU A 36 -10.86 6.97 -5.83
CA LEU A 36 -10.69 5.70 -6.49
C LEU A 36 -11.01 5.86 -7.98
N GLU A 37 -10.07 5.46 -8.82
CA GLU A 37 -10.21 5.36 -10.26
C GLU A 37 -9.97 3.91 -10.65
N VAL A 38 -10.97 3.25 -11.22
CA VAL A 38 -10.88 1.87 -11.71
C VAL A 38 -10.56 1.86 -13.21
N ASP A 39 -10.00 0.75 -13.70
CA ASP A 39 -9.65 0.56 -15.12
C ASP A 39 -8.65 1.60 -15.68
N CYS A 40 -7.77 2.11 -14.82
CA CYS A 40 -6.78 3.13 -15.17
C CYS A 40 -5.55 2.58 -15.91
N LEU A 41 -5.30 1.27 -15.89
CA LEU A 41 -4.18 0.61 -16.59
C LEU A 41 -4.70 -0.22 -17.77
N TYR A 42 -4.51 0.29 -18.98
CA TYR A 42 -5.03 -0.31 -20.22
C TYR A 42 -4.59 -1.76 -20.47
N ASN A 43 -3.44 -2.14 -19.92
CA ASN A 43 -2.85 -3.45 -20.16
C ASN A 43 -3.15 -4.44 -19.04
N ALA A 44 -3.84 -4.07 -17.96
CA ALA A 44 -4.20 -4.97 -16.86
C ALA A 44 -5.62 -5.54 -17.05
N GLU A 45 -5.87 -6.77 -16.62
CA GLU A 45 -7.21 -7.39 -16.67
C GLU A 45 -8.15 -6.78 -15.62
N GLY A 46 -7.59 -6.19 -14.57
CA GLY A 46 -8.29 -5.31 -13.63
C GLY A 46 -7.29 -4.35 -13.02
N SER A 47 -7.67 -3.10 -12.79
CA SER A 47 -6.78 -2.12 -12.19
C SER A 47 -7.50 -1.07 -11.37
N ALA A 48 -6.78 -0.49 -10.42
CA ALA A 48 -7.25 0.61 -9.60
C ALA A 48 -6.10 1.55 -9.25
N LYS A 49 -6.38 2.85 -9.33
CA LYS A 49 -5.57 3.91 -8.76
C LYS A 49 -6.31 4.49 -7.56
N VAL A 50 -5.64 4.47 -6.42
CA VAL A 50 -6.15 5.03 -5.17
C VAL A 50 -5.28 6.23 -4.79
N VAL A 51 -5.91 7.38 -4.62
CA VAL A 51 -5.28 8.58 -4.06
C VAL A 51 -5.85 8.76 -2.65
N TRP A 52 -5.01 8.61 -1.63
CA TRP A 52 -5.37 8.75 -0.22
C TRP A 52 -4.61 9.90 0.42
N GLY A 53 -5.17 11.12 0.34
CA GLY A 53 -4.41 12.36 0.49
C GLY A 53 -3.23 12.39 -0.48
N ASP A 54 -2.01 12.62 0.03
CA ASP A 54 -0.79 12.65 -0.80
C ASP A 54 -0.25 11.25 -1.17
N THR A 55 -0.86 10.18 -0.68
CA THR A 55 -0.42 8.81 -0.98
C THR A 55 -1.11 8.30 -2.24
N ILE A 56 -0.32 7.96 -3.27
CA ILE A 56 -0.83 7.43 -4.54
C ILE A 56 -0.44 5.95 -4.66
N ILE A 57 -1.42 5.09 -4.88
CA ILE A 57 -1.25 3.65 -5.07
C ILE A 57 -1.82 3.24 -6.42
N TYR A 58 -1.09 2.41 -7.16
CA TYR A 58 -1.59 1.70 -8.33
C TYR A 58 -1.61 0.20 -8.04
N ALA A 59 -2.74 -0.44 -8.30
CA ALA A 59 -2.91 -1.89 -8.25
C ALA A 59 -3.33 -2.39 -9.64
N GLY A 60 -2.78 -3.52 -10.05
CA GLY A 60 -3.13 -4.19 -11.30
C GLY A 60 -3.17 -5.70 -11.08
N VAL A 61 -4.12 -6.35 -11.74
CA VAL A 61 -4.29 -7.80 -11.71
C VAL A 61 -3.94 -8.36 -13.08
N LYS A 62 -3.23 -9.50 -13.05
CA LYS A 62 -2.84 -10.28 -14.22
C LYS A 62 -3.24 -11.73 -14.01
N PHE A 63 -3.86 -12.31 -15.02
CA PHE A 63 -4.21 -13.73 -15.02
C PHE A 63 -3.23 -14.53 -15.88
N GLU A 64 -2.89 -15.73 -15.42
CA GLU A 64 -2.07 -16.66 -16.17
C GLU A 64 -2.57 -18.09 -15.90
N ILE A 65 -2.62 -18.90 -16.95
CA ILE A 65 -2.96 -20.31 -16.84
C ILE A 65 -1.69 -21.06 -16.46
N ARG A 66 -1.68 -21.68 -15.29
CA ARG A 66 -0.59 -22.56 -14.82
C ARG A 66 -1.14 -23.88 -14.32
N THR A 67 -0.28 -24.89 -14.32
CA THR A 67 -0.54 -26.14 -13.61
C THR A 67 -0.71 -25.84 -12.12
N PRO A 68 -1.80 -26.28 -11.48
CA PRO A 68 -1.99 -26.13 -10.03
C PRO A 68 -0.89 -26.82 -9.24
N TRP A 69 -0.73 -26.42 -7.98
CA TRP A 69 0.20 -27.09 -7.08
C TRP A 69 -0.28 -28.51 -6.75
N PRO A 70 0.64 -29.50 -6.61
CA PRO A 70 0.26 -30.88 -6.33
C PRO A 70 -0.53 -31.08 -5.03
N ASP A 71 -0.32 -30.22 -4.03
CA ASP A 71 -1.04 -30.24 -2.76
C ASP A 71 -2.47 -29.67 -2.88
N ARG A 72 -2.76 -28.88 -3.92
CA ARG A 72 -4.05 -28.19 -4.12
C ARG A 72 -4.47 -28.23 -5.61
N PRO A 73 -4.79 -29.41 -6.16
CA PRO A 73 -5.05 -29.57 -7.60
C PRO A 73 -6.34 -28.89 -8.09
N THR A 74 -7.28 -28.58 -7.19
CA THR A 74 -8.58 -27.98 -7.51
C THR A 74 -8.66 -26.48 -7.22
N GLN A 75 -7.54 -25.83 -6.88
CA GLN A 75 -7.50 -24.41 -6.51
C GLN A 75 -6.58 -23.61 -7.43
N GLY A 76 -6.96 -22.35 -7.66
CA GLY A 76 -6.09 -21.35 -8.27
C GLY A 76 -5.00 -20.87 -7.30
N SER A 77 -4.04 -20.10 -7.82
CA SER A 77 -3.01 -19.44 -7.01
C SER A 77 -3.23 -17.93 -7.02
N LEU A 78 -3.13 -17.32 -5.84
CA LEU A 78 -3.00 -15.89 -5.65
C LEU A 78 -1.55 -15.57 -5.30
N MET A 79 -0.98 -14.57 -5.96
CA MET A 79 0.31 -13.99 -5.59
C MET A 79 0.15 -12.48 -5.53
N CYS A 80 0.31 -11.91 -4.33
CA CYS A 80 0.40 -10.46 -4.17
C CYS A 80 1.86 -10.02 -4.06
N GLY A 81 2.19 -8.94 -4.78
CA GLY A 81 3.45 -8.24 -4.66
C GLY A 81 3.19 -6.75 -4.47
N ALA A 82 4.14 -6.08 -3.82
CA ALA A 82 4.14 -4.63 -3.72
C ALA A 82 5.54 -4.12 -4.03
N GLU A 83 5.63 -2.98 -4.72
CA GLU A 83 6.88 -2.30 -5.04
C GLU A 83 6.83 -0.84 -4.59
N LEU A 84 7.82 -0.43 -3.79
CA LEU A 84 8.06 0.97 -3.44
C LEU A 84 8.99 1.59 -4.47
N ARG A 85 8.42 2.25 -5.48
CA ARG A 85 9.16 2.80 -6.62
C ARG A 85 9.96 4.05 -6.21
N PRO A 86 11.15 4.30 -6.79
CA PRO A 86 11.94 5.52 -6.54
C PRO A 86 11.19 6.84 -6.80
N VAL A 87 10.17 6.82 -7.69
CA VAL A 87 9.30 7.98 -7.94
C VAL A 87 8.44 8.35 -6.73
N ALA A 88 8.16 7.41 -5.83
CA ALA A 88 7.31 7.64 -4.67
C ALA A 88 8.00 8.47 -3.58
N HIS A 89 9.32 8.34 -3.42
CA HIS A 89 10.09 9.12 -2.45
C HIS A 89 11.59 8.97 -2.69
N ARG A 90 12.37 10.01 -2.38
CA ARG A 90 13.84 10.05 -2.47
C ARG A 90 14.57 9.01 -1.60
N LYS A 91 13.85 8.29 -0.73
CA LYS A 91 14.43 7.27 0.15
C LYS A 91 14.45 5.89 -0.49
N TYR A 92 13.68 5.71 -1.58
CA TYR A 92 13.60 4.46 -2.30
C TYR A 92 14.60 4.47 -3.45
N GLU A 93 15.49 3.49 -3.43
CA GLU A 93 16.47 3.26 -4.48
C GLU A 93 15.99 2.11 -5.39
N PRO A 94 16.36 2.11 -6.67
CA PRO A 94 16.06 1.00 -7.55
C PRO A 94 16.81 -0.27 -7.09
N GLY A 95 16.14 -1.41 -7.19
CA GLY A 95 16.70 -2.70 -6.81
C GLY A 95 15.63 -3.74 -6.52
N PRO A 96 16.02 -4.89 -5.97
CA PRO A 96 15.09 -5.88 -5.46
C PRO A 96 14.15 -5.27 -4.39
N PRO A 97 12.97 -5.88 -4.15
CA PRO A 97 12.05 -5.42 -3.13
C PRO A 97 12.73 -5.25 -1.77
N SER A 98 12.57 -4.07 -1.17
CA SER A 98 13.05 -3.81 0.19
C SER A 98 12.23 -4.60 1.22
N PRO A 99 12.71 -4.75 2.47
CA PRO A 99 11.96 -5.41 3.53
C PRO A 99 10.54 -4.85 3.71
N GLU A 100 10.37 -3.54 3.60
CA GLU A 100 9.07 -2.86 3.71
C GLU A 100 8.15 -3.21 2.54
N SER A 101 8.71 -3.33 1.33
CA SER A 101 7.99 -3.75 0.12
C SER A 101 7.52 -5.20 0.23
N ILE A 102 8.38 -6.08 0.75
CA ILE A 102 8.06 -7.49 0.99
C ILE A 102 6.99 -7.61 2.08
N GLU A 103 7.12 -6.86 3.17
CA GLU A 103 6.14 -6.84 4.25
C GLU A 103 4.77 -6.40 3.74
N LEU A 104 4.72 -5.29 3.00
CA LEU A 104 3.46 -4.78 2.43
C LEU A 104 2.77 -5.83 1.55
N GLY A 105 3.51 -6.46 0.64
CA GLY A 105 2.97 -7.53 -0.20
C GLY A 105 2.43 -8.72 0.61
N ARG A 106 3.15 -9.14 1.66
CA ARG A 106 2.76 -10.29 2.51
C ARG A 106 1.59 -9.99 3.44
N VAL A 107 1.45 -8.77 3.93
CA VAL A 107 0.30 -8.36 4.75
C VAL A 107 -0.95 -8.31 3.88
N VAL A 108 -0.85 -7.76 2.66
CA VAL A 108 -1.96 -7.73 1.71
C VAL A 108 -2.35 -9.13 1.24
N ASP A 109 -1.39 -10.00 0.89
CA ASP A 109 -1.67 -11.40 0.50
C ASP A 109 -2.47 -12.12 1.57
N ARG A 110 -2.02 -12.05 2.83
CA ARG A 110 -2.73 -12.66 3.97
C ARG A 110 -4.10 -12.03 4.19
N GLY A 111 -4.23 -10.72 4.08
CA GLY A 111 -5.52 -10.03 4.22
C GLY A 111 -6.55 -10.55 3.23
N ILE A 112 -6.18 -10.70 1.96
CA ILE A 112 -7.08 -11.23 0.92
C ILE A 112 -7.33 -12.72 1.17
N ARG A 113 -6.26 -13.52 1.29
CA ARG A 113 -6.33 -14.99 1.38
C ARG A 113 -7.10 -15.48 2.61
N GLU A 114 -6.80 -14.94 3.78
CA GLU A 114 -7.38 -15.40 5.05
C GLU A 114 -8.79 -14.84 5.29
N SER A 115 -9.19 -13.79 4.56
CA SER A 115 -10.55 -13.24 4.66
C SER A 115 -11.60 -14.08 3.92
N GLY A 116 -11.20 -14.93 2.97
CA GLY A 116 -12.11 -15.70 2.13
C GLY A 116 -13.00 -14.84 1.24
N CYS A 117 -12.57 -13.60 0.93
CA CYS A 117 -13.34 -12.68 0.09
C CYS A 117 -13.33 -13.02 -1.40
N ILE A 118 -12.45 -13.94 -1.81
CA ILE A 118 -12.33 -14.51 -3.16
C ILE A 118 -12.24 -16.03 -3.10
#